data_AF-A0A933G4L5-F1
#
_entry.id   AF-A0A933G4L5-F1
#
_cell.length_a   1.000
_cell.length_b   1.000
_cell.length_c   1.000
_cell.angle_alpha   90.00
_cell.angle_beta   90.00
_cell.angle_gamma   90.00
#
_symmetry.space_group_name_H-M   'P 1'
#
loop_
_entity.id
_entity.type
_entity.pdbx_description
1 polymer ?
#
loop_
_entity_poly.entity_id
_entity_poly.type
_entity_poly.pdbx_seq_one_letter_code
_entity_poly.pdbx_strand_id
1 'polypeptide(L)' 'ELDKLAGDPVDVYVNDRLVARGEVLVLNDNFCVRINDILKQELEEDN' A
#
# COMPACT_ATOMS: atom_id res chain seq x y z
N GLU A 1 -0.19 8.33 -17.63
CA GLU A 1 -1.11 7.18 -17.69
C GLU A 1 -1.06 6.50 -16.32
N LEU A 2 -2.15 5.86 -15.87
CA LEU A 2 -2.16 5.14 -14.60
C LEU A 2 -1.78 3.69 -14.90
N ASP A 3 -0.68 3.21 -14.31
CA ASP A 3 -0.15 1.87 -14.59
C ASP A 3 -0.98 0.73 -13.97
N LYS A 4 -1.89 1.06 -13.04
CA LYS A 4 -2.75 0.09 -12.33
C LYS A 4 -4.19 0.16 -12.84
N LEU A 5 -4.79 -1.00 -13.07
CA LEU A 5 -6.18 -1.12 -13.47
C LEU A 5 -7.12 -0.97 -12.27
N ALA A 6 -8.39 -0.65 -12.54
CA ALA A 6 -9.41 -0.61 -11.50
C ALA A 6 -9.58 -2.01 -10.89
N GLY A 7 -9.39 -2.12 -9.57
CA GLY A 7 -9.44 -3.39 -8.84
C GLY A 7 -8.06 -3.95 -8.49
N ASP A 8 -6.97 -3.45 -9.08
CA ASP A 8 -5.62 -3.83 -8.66
C ASP A 8 -5.32 -3.30 -7.25
N PRO A 9 -4.54 -4.04 -6.42
CA PRO A 9 -4.12 -3.57 -5.12
C PRO A 9 -3.34 -2.26 -5.22
N VAL A 10 -3.66 -1.32 -4.33
CA VAL A 10 -2.92 -0.08 -4.17
C VAL A 10 -1.64 -0.30 -3.37
N ASP A 11 -0.61 0.47 -3.70
CA ASP A 11 0.63 0.48 -2.94
C ASP A 11 0.48 1.46 -1.77
N VAL A 12 0.92 1.06 -0.59
CA VAL A 12 0.88 1.88 0.62
C VAL A 12 2.30 2.29 0.96
N TYR A 13 2.54 3.61 1.00
CA TYR A 13 3.83 4.20 1.33
C TYR A 13 3.80 4.87 2.69
N VAL A 14 4.90 4.75 3.43
CA VAL A 14 5.16 5.51 4.67
C VAL A 14 6.54 6.13 4.51
N ASN A 15 6.63 7.46 4.60
CA ASN A 15 7.88 8.20 4.37
C ASN A 15 8.57 7.80 3.06
N ASP A 16 7.82 7.78 1.96
CA ASP A 16 8.28 7.40 0.61
C ASP A 16 8.82 5.97 0.45
N ARG A 17 8.64 5.11 1.47
CA ARG A 17 8.99 3.68 1.41
C ARG A 17 7.74 2.84 1.22
N LEU A 18 7.77 1.93 0.24
CA LEU A 18 6.71 0.97 0.00
C LEU A 18 6.65 -0.03 1.16
N VAL A 19 5.54 -0.08 1.89
CA VAL A 19 5.40 -0.93 3.09
C VAL A 19 4.34 -2.01 2.97
N ALA A 20 3.35 -1.84 2.10
CA ALA A 20 2.24 -2.78 2.00
C ALA A 20 1.48 -2.66 0.67
N ARG A 21 0.62 -3.64 0.42
CA ARG A 21 -0.40 -3.61 -0.64
C ARG A 21 -1.78 -3.87 -0.06
N GLY A 22 -2.80 -3.21 -0.63
CA GLY A 22 -4.15 -3.30 -0.10
C GLY A 22 -5.25 -2.89 -1.06
N GLU A 23 -6.49 -2.95 -0.59
CA GLU A 23 -7.70 -2.60 -1.35
C GLU A 23 -8.31 -1.31 -0.84
N VAL A 24 -8.75 -0.43 -1.75
CA VAL A 24 -9.47 0.79 -1.40
C VAL A 24 -10.94 0.45 -1.10
N LEU A 25 -11.43 0.94 0.03
CA LEU A 25 -12.81 0.80 0.49
C LEU A 25 -13.36 2.17 0.88
N VAL A 26 -14.68 2.29 0.88
CA VAL A 26 -15.39 3.45 1.42
C VAL A 26 -16.24 2.98 2.59
N LEU A 27 -15.97 3.52 3.78
CA LEU A 27 -16.68 3.20 5.02
C LEU A 27 -17.08 4.49 5.70
N ASN A 28 -18.38 4.65 5.99
CA ASN A 28 -18.93 5.85 6.63
C ASN A 28 -18.46 7.15 5.95
N ASP A 29 -18.55 7.20 4.62
CA ASP A 29 -18.07 8.32 3.79
C ASP A 29 -16.57 8.62 3.86
N ASN A 30 -15.77 7.74 4.46
CA ASN A 30 -14.31 7.84 4.49
C ASN A 30 -13.67 6.82 3.54
N PHE A 31 -12.64 7.24 2.82
CA PHE A 31 -11.76 6.31 2.11
C PHE A 31 -10.88 5.57 3.13
N CYS A 32 -10.78 4.27 2.97
CA CYS A 32 -9.97 3.38 3.78
C CYS A 32 -9.16 2.46 2.87
N VAL A 33 -8.03 1.96 3.38
CA VAL A 33 -7.27 0.90 2.72
C VAL A 33 -7.24 -0.31 3.64
N ARG A 34 -7.75 -1.45 3.17
CA ARG A 34 -7.58 -2.74 3.85
C ARG A 34 -6.26 -3.33 3.41
N ILE A 35 -5.36 -3.61 4.35
CA ILE A 35 -4.06 -4.21 4.07
C ILE A 35 -4.24 -5.70 3.79
N ASN A 36 -3.74 -6.14 2.63
CA ASN A 36 -3.70 -7.55 2.23
C ASN A 36 -2.33 -8.15 2.54
N ASP A 37 -1.26 -7.43 2.17
CA ASP A 37 0.12 -7.88 2.33
C ASP A 37 0.97 -6.79 2.98
N ILE A 38 1.76 -7.16 3.99
CA ILE A 38 2.80 -6.32 4.57
C ILE A 38 4.13 -6.76 3.99
N LEU A 39 4.85 -5.83 3.39
CA LEU A 39 6.16 -6.08 2.81
C LEU A 39 7.21 -6.01 3.92
N LYS A 40 8.15 -6.96 3.92
CA LYS A 40 9.29 -6.89 4.84
C LYS A 40 10.11 -5.67 4.49
N GLN A 41 10.47 -4.89 5.51
CA GLN A 41 11.52 -3.91 5.35
C GLN A 41 12.83 -4.66 5.10
N GLU A 42 13.49 -4.35 3.98
CA GLU A 42 14.94 -4.56 3.91
C GLU A 42 15.53 -3.63 4.96
N LEU A 43 15.86 -4.19 6.12
CA LEU A 43 16.77 -3.54 7.04
C LEU A 43 18.07 -3.43 6.24
N GLU A 44 18.42 -2.22 5.82
CA GLU A 44 19.79 -1.93 5.43
C GLU A 44 20.61 -2.24 6.68
N GLU A 45 21.25 -3.41 6.72
CA GLU A 45 22.28 -3.69 7.71
C GLU A 45 23.40 -2.70 7.39
N ASP A 46 23.48 -1.63 8.21
CA ASP A 46 24.53 -0.62 8.13
C ASP A 46 25.90 -1.34 8.02
N ASN A 47 26.56 -1.19 6.86
CA ASN A 47 27.92 -1.70 6.59
C ASN A 47 28.97 -0.85 7.32
#